data_AF-A0A3D1SZ66-F1
#
_entry.id   AF-A0A3D1SZ66-F1
#
_cell.length_a   1.000
_cell.length_b   1.000
_cell.length_c   1.000
_cell.angle_alpha   90.00
_cell.angle_beta   90.00
_cell.angle_gamma   90.00
#
_symmetry.space_group_name_H-M   'P 1'
#
loop_
_entity.id
_entity.type
_entity.pdbx_description
1 polymer ?
#
loop_
_entity_poly.entity_id
_entity_poly.type
_entity_poly.pdbx_seq_one_letter_code
_entity_poly.pdbx_strand_id
1 'polypeptide(L)'
;VIFTEDWDSEEADVPTVLGHEGTLAARVGTHAKALVLPGALTDELLERLSAVRRRKLGGFEIVVQDPTRVLASAVGLHRFQRRGGKVSVLKPVHMAAVTLNPYSPYWPGFDAQEFLERAAERFAPLPVYDVVLGRKG
;
A
#
# COMPACT_ATOMS: atom_id res chain seq x y z
N VAL A 1 3.95 -9.13 -14.47
CA VAL A 1 3.35 -10.40 -14.95
C VAL A 1 1.86 -10.33 -14.71
N ILE A 2 1.07 -10.74 -15.68
CA ILE A 2 -0.40 -10.77 -15.62
C ILE A 2 -0.78 -12.25 -15.50
N PHE A 3 -1.73 -12.58 -14.61
CA PHE A 3 -2.27 -13.92 -14.48
C PHE A 3 -3.74 -13.93 -14.91
N THR A 4 -4.10 -14.88 -15.77
CA THR A 4 -5.48 -15.08 -16.25
C THR A 4 -6.33 -15.80 -15.20
N GLU A 5 -7.62 -16.00 -15.49
CA GLU A 5 -8.52 -16.78 -14.61
C GLU A 5 -8.03 -18.22 -14.36
N ASP A 6 -7.42 -18.82 -15.38
CA ASP A 6 -6.87 -20.16 -15.39
C ASP A 6 -5.44 -20.25 -14.83
N TRP A 7 -4.91 -19.11 -14.33
CA TRP A 7 -3.55 -18.95 -13.79
C TRP A 7 -2.40 -19.09 -14.81
N ASP A 8 -2.69 -19.00 -16.10
CA ASP A 8 -1.66 -18.81 -17.11
C ASP A 8 -1.01 -17.42 -16.93
N SER A 9 0.30 -17.35 -17.17
CA SER A 9 1.07 -16.13 -17.02
C SER A 9 1.35 -15.46 -18.35
N GLU A 10 1.13 -14.15 -18.41
CA GLU A 10 1.45 -13.31 -19.55
C GLU A 10 2.43 -12.19 -19.15
N GLU A 11 3.37 -11.88 -20.04
CA GLU A 11 4.19 -10.69 -19.86
C GLU A 11 3.41 -9.44 -20.26
N ALA A 12 3.42 -8.44 -19.38
CA ALA A 12 2.80 -7.16 -19.68
C ALA A 12 3.56 -6.38 -20.76
N ASP A 13 4.81 -6.73 -21.05
CA ASP A 13 5.62 -6.15 -22.13
C ASP A 13 5.57 -4.61 -22.13
N VAL A 14 5.88 -4.05 -20.96
CA VAL A 14 6.07 -2.61 -20.73
C VAL A 14 7.41 -2.41 -20.02
N PRO A 15 8.29 -1.52 -20.50
CA PRO A 15 9.64 -1.35 -19.94
C PRO A 15 9.62 -0.78 -18.52
N THR A 16 8.60 0.01 -18.20
CA THR A 16 8.33 0.55 -16.87
C THR A 16 6.83 0.84 -16.74
N VAL A 17 6.35 0.97 -15.50
CA VAL A 17 4.98 1.39 -15.20
C VAL A 17 4.83 2.90 -15.38
N LEU A 18 5.86 3.65 -15.01
CA LEU A 18 5.83 5.12 -15.00
C LEU A 18 5.62 5.66 -16.42
N GLY A 19 4.56 6.42 -16.62
CA GLY A 19 4.17 6.97 -17.92
C GLY A 19 3.57 5.95 -18.90
N HIS A 20 3.36 4.70 -18.47
CA HIS A 20 2.78 3.62 -19.27
C HIS A 20 1.56 2.96 -18.59
N GLU A 21 0.97 3.63 -17.60
CA GLU A 21 -0.12 3.13 -16.77
C GLU A 21 -1.35 2.77 -17.61
N GLY A 22 -1.65 3.59 -18.64
CA GLY A 22 -2.74 3.34 -19.57
C GLY A 22 -2.52 2.07 -20.41
N THR A 23 -1.32 1.90 -20.97
CA THR A 23 -0.94 0.72 -21.76
C THR A 23 -0.98 -0.54 -20.91
N LEU A 24 -0.41 -0.49 -19.70
CA LEU A 24 -0.45 -1.61 -18.75
C LEU A 24 -1.89 -1.96 -18.38
N ALA A 25 -2.72 -0.97 -18.05
CA ALA A 25 -4.12 -1.21 -17.69
C ALA A 25 -4.92 -1.81 -18.84
N ALA A 26 -4.68 -1.38 -20.08
CA ALA A 26 -5.32 -1.93 -21.26
C ALA A 26 -4.93 -3.40 -21.47
N ARG A 27 -3.65 -3.75 -21.31
CA ARG A 27 -3.17 -5.13 -21.39
C ARG A 27 -3.72 -6.02 -20.28
N VAL A 28 -3.75 -5.54 -19.04
CA VAL A 28 -4.37 -6.25 -17.90
C VAL A 28 -5.86 -6.52 -18.15
N GLY A 29 -6.54 -5.62 -18.85
CA GLY A 29 -7.88 -5.84 -19.38
C GLY A 29 -8.89 -6.29 -18.31
N THR A 30 -9.90 -7.05 -18.73
CA THR A 30 -10.88 -7.68 -17.81
C THR A 30 -10.69 -9.19 -17.68
N HIS A 31 -9.79 -9.80 -18.46
CA HIS A 31 -9.49 -11.23 -18.42
C HIS A 31 -8.53 -11.60 -17.28
N ALA A 32 -7.71 -10.64 -16.81
CA ALA A 32 -6.73 -10.97 -15.79
C ALA A 32 -7.38 -11.09 -14.41
N LYS A 33 -6.95 -12.11 -13.69
CA LYS A 33 -7.27 -12.37 -12.29
C LYS A 33 -6.30 -11.66 -11.36
N ALA A 34 -5.02 -11.59 -11.72
CA ALA A 34 -4.02 -10.89 -10.93
C ALA A 34 -2.98 -10.14 -11.77
N LEU A 35 -2.40 -9.11 -11.18
CA LEU A 35 -1.26 -8.36 -11.71
C LEU A 35 -0.14 -8.38 -10.67
N VAL A 36 0.97 -9.04 -10.99
CA VAL A 36 2.22 -8.88 -10.24
C VAL A 36 2.96 -7.67 -10.78
N LEU A 37 3.02 -6.62 -9.97
CA LEU A 37 3.59 -5.33 -10.29
C LEU A 37 4.99 -5.20 -9.66
N PRO A 38 6.07 -5.19 -10.46
CA PRO A 38 7.43 -4.98 -9.94
C PRO A 38 7.71 -3.52 -9.56
N GLY A 39 6.91 -2.59 -10.10
CA GLY A 39 7.05 -1.15 -9.88
C GLY A 39 6.17 -0.61 -8.74
N ALA A 40 6.12 0.72 -8.64
CA ALA A 40 5.25 1.39 -7.69
C ALA A 40 3.78 1.30 -8.09
N LEU A 41 2.91 1.06 -7.11
CA LEU A 41 1.46 1.19 -7.25
C LEU A 41 1.06 2.63 -6.91
N THR A 42 0.63 3.39 -7.91
CA THR A 42 0.22 4.79 -7.79
C THR A 42 -1.29 4.96 -7.89
N ASP A 43 -1.81 6.12 -7.48
CA ASP A 43 -3.22 6.47 -7.67
C ASP A 43 -3.61 6.45 -9.15
N GLU A 44 -2.76 6.97 -10.04
CA GLU A 44 -3.02 6.94 -11.48
C GLU A 44 -3.18 5.50 -11.98
N LEU A 45 -2.30 4.56 -11.61
CA LEU A 45 -2.43 3.18 -12.05
C LEU A 45 -3.73 2.54 -11.54
N LEU A 46 -4.11 2.78 -10.28
CA LEU A 46 -5.38 2.31 -9.72
C LEU A 46 -6.58 2.87 -10.49
N GLU A 47 -6.54 4.14 -10.87
CA GLU A 47 -7.59 4.79 -11.66
C GLU A 47 -7.69 4.21 -13.07
N ARG A 48 -6.57 4.03 -13.77
CA ARG A 48 -6.53 3.42 -15.12
C ARG A 48 -7.07 1.99 -15.10
N LEU A 49 -6.61 1.16 -14.15
CA LEU A 49 -7.12 -0.20 -13.97
C LEU A 49 -8.63 -0.21 -13.67
N SER A 50 -9.07 0.71 -12.80
CA SER A 50 -10.49 0.86 -12.47
C SER A 50 -11.35 1.32 -13.64
N ALA A 51 -10.79 2.15 -14.53
CA ALA A 51 -11.46 2.62 -15.73
C ALA A 51 -11.64 1.51 -16.77
N VAL A 52 -10.58 0.74 -17.03
CA VAL A 52 -10.63 -0.40 -17.97
C VAL A 52 -11.58 -1.49 -17.47
N ARG A 53 -11.55 -1.80 -16.16
CA ARG A 53 -12.36 -2.88 -15.58
C ARG A 53 -13.80 -2.50 -15.24
N ARG A 54 -14.13 -1.21 -15.14
CA ARG A 54 -15.46 -0.69 -14.78
C ARG A 54 -16.07 -1.43 -13.58
N ARG A 55 -17.05 -2.31 -13.80
CA ARG A 55 -17.75 -3.07 -12.74
C ARG A 55 -17.12 -4.43 -12.41
N LYS A 56 -16.08 -4.86 -13.16
CA LYS A 56 -15.41 -6.17 -13.03
C LYS A 56 -14.12 -6.12 -12.21
N LEU A 57 -14.13 -5.39 -11.10
CA LEU A 57 -12.99 -5.32 -10.17
C LEU A 57 -13.03 -6.42 -9.10
N GLY A 58 -14.21 -6.97 -8.82
CA GLY A 58 -14.37 -8.08 -7.87
C GLY A 58 -13.50 -9.28 -8.27
N GLY A 59 -12.64 -9.71 -7.34
CA GLY A 59 -11.74 -10.85 -7.55
C GLY A 59 -10.41 -10.51 -8.23
N PHE A 60 -10.20 -9.27 -8.69
CA PHE A 60 -8.93 -8.84 -9.25
C PHE A 60 -7.93 -8.46 -8.16
N GLU A 61 -6.73 -9.03 -8.21
CA GLU A 61 -5.67 -8.79 -7.22
C GLU A 61 -4.42 -8.15 -7.83
N ILE A 62 -3.96 -7.04 -7.25
CA ILE A 62 -2.66 -6.46 -7.53
C ILE A 62 -1.70 -6.92 -6.45
N VAL A 63 -0.62 -7.58 -6.85
CA VAL A 63 0.44 -8.04 -5.95
C VAL A 63 1.68 -7.19 -6.19
N VAL A 64 2.15 -6.49 -5.16
CA VAL A 64 3.41 -5.73 -5.22
C VAL A 64 4.50 -6.44 -4.40
N GLN A 65 5.76 -6.02 -4.56
CA GLN A 65 6.88 -6.67 -3.88
C GLN A 65 6.80 -6.58 -2.35
N ASP A 66 6.53 -5.38 -1.84
CA ASP A 66 6.48 -5.06 -0.40
C ASP A 66 5.67 -3.76 -0.17
N PRO A 67 5.30 -3.41 1.07
CA PRO A 67 4.50 -2.22 1.36
C PRO A 67 5.11 -0.89 0.89
N THR A 68 6.44 -0.77 0.75
CA THR A 68 7.10 0.47 0.31
C THR A 68 6.82 0.80 -1.16
N ARG A 69 6.33 -0.18 -1.93
CA ARG A 69 5.90 0.02 -3.32
C ARG A 69 4.49 0.59 -3.45
N VAL A 70 3.71 0.66 -2.37
CA VAL A 70 2.38 1.24 -2.38
C VAL A 70 2.51 2.75 -2.18
N LEU A 71 2.55 3.49 -3.29
CA LEU A 71 2.60 4.96 -3.31
C LEU A 71 1.23 5.60 -3.53
N ALA A 72 0.19 4.79 -3.71
CA ALA A 72 -1.19 5.23 -3.78
C ALA A 72 -1.64 5.85 -2.46
N SER A 73 -2.48 6.88 -2.55
CA SER A 73 -3.08 7.50 -1.36
C SER A 73 -4.03 6.53 -0.66
N ALA A 74 -4.25 6.74 0.63
CA ALA A 74 -5.25 5.97 1.39
C ALA A 74 -6.65 6.05 0.75
N VAL A 75 -7.01 7.21 0.18
CA VAL A 75 -8.29 7.42 -0.51
C VAL A 75 -8.36 6.61 -1.81
N GLY A 76 -7.32 6.64 -2.64
CA GLY A 76 -7.25 5.88 -3.89
C GLY A 76 -7.29 4.38 -3.65
N LEU A 77 -6.48 3.90 -2.71
CA LEU A 77 -6.45 2.49 -2.30
C LEU A 77 -7.81 2.03 -1.77
N HIS A 78 -8.42 2.79 -0.86
CA HIS A 78 -9.74 2.46 -0.31
C HIS A 78 -10.82 2.43 -1.40
N ARG A 79 -10.80 3.39 -2.33
CA ARG A 79 -11.74 3.43 -3.46
C ARG A 79 -11.63 2.18 -4.33
N PHE A 80 -10.41 1.73 -4.63
CA PHE A 80 -10.15 0.51 -5.39
C PHE A 80 -10.70 -0.73 -4.65
N GLN A 81 -10.41 -0.82 -3.35
CA GLN A 81 -10.86 -1.92 -2.49
C GLN A 81 -12.38 -2.01 -2.37
N ARG A 82 -13.07 -0.88 -2.18
CA ARG A 82 -14.56 -0.87 -2.12
C ARG A 82 -15.23 -1.34 -3.40
N ARG A 83 -14.52 -1.30 -4.53
CA ARG A 83 -15.01 -1.82 -5.83
C ARG A 83 -14.71 -3.31 -6.02
N GLY A 84 -14.16 -3.98 -5.00
CA GLY A 84 -13.87 -5.42 -4.97
C GLY A 84 -12.45 -5.79 -5.39
N GLY A 85 -11.61 -4.81 -5.73
CA GLY A 85 -10.19 -5.05 -6.02
C GLY A 85 -9.41 -5.36 -4.75
N LYS A 86 -8.37 -6.18 -4.87
CA LYS A 86 -7.48 -6.54 -3.76
C LYS A 86 -6.07 -6.03 -4.04
N VAL A 87 -5.39 -5.59 -2.99
CA VAL A 87 -3.96 -5.26 -3.04
C VAL A 87 -3.27 -6.10 -1.98
N SER A 88 -2.24 -6.84 -2.38
CA SER A 88 -1.40 -7.64 -1.50
C SER A 88 0.07 -7.42 -1.77
N VAL A 89 0.91 -7.87 -0.84
CA VAL A 89 2.36 -7.74 -0.89
C VAL A 89 3.00 -9.12 -0.80
N LEU A 90 4.07 -9.36 -1.56
CA LEU A 90 4.82 -10.63 -1.47
C LEU A 90 5.61 -10.73 -0.16
N LYS A 91 6.19 -9.62 0.27
CA LYS A 91 7.01 -9.53 1.49
C LYS A 91 6.31 -8.60 2.50
N PRO A 92 5.45 -9.12 3.38
CA PRO A 92 4.81 -8.31 4.40
C PRO A 92 5.85 -7.78 5.41
N VAL A 93 5.60 -6.57 5.93
CA VAL A 93 6.37 -6.01 7.03
C VAL A 93 5.71 -6.40 8.35
N HIS A 94 6.50 -6.95 9.27
CA HIS A 94 6.07 -7.20 10.64
C HIS A 94 6.45 -6.00 11.52
N MET A 95 5.45 -5.31 12.07
CA MET A 95 5.68 -4.21 13.00
C MET A 95 6.19 -4.78 14.34
N ALA A 96 7.42 -4.45 14.72
CA ALA A 96 8.02 -4.92 15.97
C ALA A 96 7.78 -3.95 17.15
N ALA A 97 7.72 -2.65 16.86
CA ALA A 97 7.50 -1.59 17.84
C ALA A 97 7.09 -0.29 17.11
N VAL A 98 6.59 0.68 17.87
CA VAL A 98 6.44 2.08 17.46
C VAL A 98 7.48 2.92 18.19
N THR A 99 8.11 3.86 17.50
CA THR A 99 9.01 4.83 18.11
C THR A 99 8.43 6.23 17.99
N LEU A 100 8.47 7.00 19.07
CA LEU A 100 8.02 8.39 19.11
C LEU A 100 9.23 9.31 19.30
N ASN A 101 9.14 10.47 18.70
CA ASN A 101 10.02 11.59 18.97
C ASN A 101 9.14 12.82 19.27
N PRO A 102 8.91 13.16 20.55
CA PRO A 102 8.06 14.28 20.95
C PRO A 102 8.73 15.65 20.71
N TYR A 103 10.03 15.65 20.37
CA TYR A 103 10.77 16.87 20.05
C TYR A 103 10.33 17.45 18.71
N SER A 104 10.02 18.75 18.71
CA SER A 104 9.72 19.52 17.50
C SER A 104 10.63 20.76 17.44
N PRO A 105 11.39 20.97 16.34
CA PRO A 105 12.21 22.16 16.18
C PRO A 105 11.41 23.41 15.79
N TYR A 106 10.17 23.26 15.30
CA TYR A 106 9.38 24.35 14.70
C TYR A 106 8.08 24.68 15.45
N TRP A 107 7.60 23.80 16.34
CA TRP A 107 6.35 23.96 17.08
C TRP A 107 6.58 23.64 18.56
N PRO A 108 5.71 24.09 19.48
CA PRO A 108 5.72 23.60 20.85
C PRO A 108 5.67 22.07 20.80
N GLY A 109 6.67 21.42 21.41
CA GLY A 109 6.69 19.97 21.53
C GLY A 109 5.50 19.46 22.36
N PHE A 110 5.26 18.16 22.33
CA PHE A 110 4.30 17.53 23.23
C PHE A 110 4.93 17.30 24.62
N ASP A 111 4.09 17.18 25.65
CA ASP A 111 4.56 16.55 26.88
C ASP A 111 4.95 15.10 26.55
N ALA A 112 6.24 14.80 26.70
CA ALA A 112 6.82 13.55 26.23
C ALA A 112 6.24 12.34 26.98
N GLN A 113 5.94 12.49 28.27
CA GLN A 113 5.40 11.40 29.08
C GLN A 113 3.94 11.14 28.71
N GLU A 114 3.11 12.19 28.66
CA GLU A 114 1.71 12.05 28.27
C GLU A 114 1.57 11.49 26.85
N PHE A 115 2.43 11.92 25.92
CA PHE A 115 2.42 11.41 24.55
C PHE A 115 2.80 9.94 24.48
N LEU A 116 3.83 9.52 25.22
CA LEU A 116 4.24 8.12 25.31
C LEU A 116 3.14 7.24 25.90
N GLU A 117 2.53 7.63 27.02
CA GLU A 117 1.48 6.86 27.69
C GLU A 117 0.25 6.69 26.79
N ARG A 118 -0.24 7.77 26.18
CA ARG A 118 -1.39 7.73 25.26
C ARG A 118 -1.11 6.90 24.01
N ALA A 119 0.11 6.97 23.47
CA ALA A 119 0.50 6.18 22.31
C ALA A 119 0.63 4.69 22.67
N ALA A 120 1.23 4.35 23.82
CA ALA A 120 1.32 2.97 24.29
C ALA A 120 -0.06 2.33 24.44
N GLU A 121 -1.02 3.04 25.03
CA GLU A 121 -2.42 2.60 25.09
C GLU A 121 -3.01 2.39 23.69
N ARG A 122 -2.80 3.35 22.77
CA ARG A 122 -3.39 3.31 21.42
C ARG A 122 -2.82 2.20 20.53
N PHE A 123 -1.55 1.87 20.68
CA PHE A 123 -0.83 0.91 19.83
C PHE A 123 -0.67 -0.47 20.46
N ALA A 124 -1.19 -0.71 21.67
CA ALA A 124 -1.19 -2.01 22.30
C ALA A 124 -1.74 -3.11 21.36
N PRO A 125 -1.08 -4.29 21.27
CA PRO A 125 0.02 -4.76 22.12
C PRO A 125 1.43 -4.40 21.61
N LEU A 126 1.58 -3.56 20.57
CA LEU A 126 2.90 -3.19 20.07
C LEU A 126 3.66 -2.36 21.12
N PRO A 127 4.93 -2.70 21.43
CA PRO A 127 5.77 -1.86 22.27
C PRO A 127 5.92 -0.45 21.69
N VAL A 128 5.83 0.58 22.53
CA VAL A 128 6.08 1.97 22.13
C VAL A 128 7.29 2.50 22.90
N TYR A 129 8.23 3.11 22.18
CA TYR A 129 9.44 3.68 22.75
C TYR A 129 9.54 5.17 22.43
N ASP A 130 9.87 5.98 23.43
CA ASP A 130 10.24 7.37 23.23
C ASP A 130 11.76 7.47 23.08
N VAL A 131 12.24 7.95 21.93
CA VAL A 131 13.67 8.00 21.62
C VAL A 131 14.40 9.18 22.26
N VAL A 132 13.68 10.15 22.83
CA VAL A 132 14.25 11.30 23.54
C VAL A 132 14.37 10.98 25.03
N LEU A 133 13.32 10.41 25.63
CA LEU A 133 13.32 9.96 27.03
C LEU A 133 14.15 8.68 27.23
N GLY A 134 14.34 7.88 26.17
CA GLY A 134 14.98 6.58 26.25
C GLY A 134 14.17 5.56 27.05
N ARG A 135 12.84 5.65 27.00
CA ARG A 135 11.91 4.84 27.81
C ARG A 135 10.91 4.09 26.94
N LYS A 136 10.40 2.99 27.49
CA LYS A 136 9.28 2.21 26.96
C LYS A 136 8.00 2.62 27.70
N GLY A 137 6.90 2.81 26.96
CA GLY A 137 5.54 3.00 27.48
C GLY A 137 4.79 1.71 27.71
#